data_AF-A0A562EPP2-F1
#
_entry.id   AF-A0A562EPP2-F1
#
_cell.length_a   1.000
_cell.length_b   1.000
_cell.length_c   1.000
_cell.angle_alpha   90.00
_cell.angle_beta   90.00
_cell.angle_gamma   90.00
#
_symmetry.space_group_name_H-M   'P 1'
#
loop_
_entity.id
_entity.type
_entity.pdbx_description
1 polymer ?
#
loop_
_entity_poly.entity_id
_entity_poly.type
_entity_poly.pdbx_seq_one_letter_code
_entity_poly.pdbx_strand_id
1 'polypeptide(L)'
;MTHYDVLVIGSGFGGSVAALRATEKGYKVGVLEAGRRFEDDELPETSWRLRKYLWAPQLGCYGVQRMHLLPNVLVMAGAGVGGGSLNYANTLYKPPTPFFRDPQWGHITDWEAELTPYYDQAARMLGVRPNPSTTPADEVMRQVADEMGVGHTYTTTPVGVFFDEPGRTVPDPFFGGAGPDRTGCTECGSCMTGCRVGAKNTLVKNYLYLAEKAGAHIHALTTVTRVVPRAGGGYEVHTRSTNGIRKRRKVFTADQVVIAAGTYGTARLLLASRETGDLPNLSPALGTVVRTNSEAVLAATAQDRVVDYTKGVAITSSFHPDDHTHIEPVRYGKGSNLIGLLQALLVDGGTRMPRLLKFFGVAAKNPAAFLRSLSVRNWSERTVIALVMQTDDNSLELATRRTPIGRGLTSKQGPGTPPPEWIPVGHEAVRRVADKIDGDAGGSIADLFNIPMTAHFLGGCAIGDSPRTGTVDPYLRVYGHEGLHVVDGSAVSANLGVNPSLTITAQAERALALWPNKGEKDNRPPLGSAYEPVQPVQPVRPVVPVEAPAALRLPITPVRKESARALDSA
;
A
#
# COMPACT_ATOMS: atom_id res chain seq x y z
N MET A 1 4.97 -23.63 19.27
CA MET A 1 3.80 -22.90 19.79
C MET A 1 2.70 -22.81 18.72
N THR A 2 1.43 -23.00 19.10
CA THR A 2 0.27 -23.05 18.18
C THR A 2 -0.89 -22.14 18.59
N HIS A 3 -0.90 -21.63 19.84
CA HIS A 3 -1.92 -20.70 20.34
C HIS A 3 -1.31 -19.32 20.67
N TYR A 4 -2.02 -18.25 20.31
CA TYR A 4 -1.68 -16.83 20.53
C TYR A 4 -2.86 -16.08 21.12
N ASP A 5 -2.62 -15.00 21.87
CA ASP A 5 -3.73 -14.11 22.25
C ASP A 5 -4.19 -13.32 21.00
N VAL A 6 -3.22 -12.84 20.20
CA VAL A 6 -3.46 -12.12 18.95
C VAL A 6 -2.69 -12.78 17.81
N LEU A 7 -3.39 -13.16 16.75
CA LEU A 7 -2.78 -13.72 15.54
C LEU A 7 -3.03 -12.79 14.35
N VAL A 8 -1.96 -12.22 13.83
CA VAL A 8 -1.96 -11.32 12.68
C VAL A 8 -1.74 -12.11 11.39
N ILE A 9 -2.57 -11.89 10.38
CA ILE A 9 -2.47 -12.52 9.07
C ILE A 9 -1.91 -11.50 8.08
N GLY A 10 -0.63 -11.64 7.72
CA GLY A 10 0.10 -10.70 6.87
C GLY A 10 0.97 -9.74 7.66
N SER A 11 2.14 -9.42 7.11
CA SER A 11 3.18 -8.61 7.78
C SER A 11 3.44 -7.26 7.09
N GLY A 12 2.47 -6.76 6.32
CA GLY A 12 2.52 -5.42 5.72
C GLY A 12 2.26 -4.30 6.73
N PHE A 13 2.02 -3.07 6.27
CA PHE A 13 1.90 -1.87 7.11
C PHE A 13 0.97 -2.07 8.31
N GLY A 14 -0.30 -2.36 8.08
CA GLY A 14 -1.27 -2.59 9.15
C GLY A 14 -0.92 -3.77 10.07
N GLY A 15 -0.44 -4.88 9.49
CA GLY A 15 -0.07 -6.07 10.26
C GLY A 15 1.15 -5.86 11.15
N SER A 16 2.10 -5.04 10.71
CA SER A 16 3.30 -4.70 11.49
C SER A 16 2.98 -3.79 12.69
N VAL A 17 2.08 -2.82 12.49
CA VAL A 17 1.55 -1.98 13.58
C VAL A 17 0.80 -2.85 14.57
N ALA A 18 -0.11 -3.70 14.10
CA ALA A 18 -0.84 -4.64 14.94
C ALA A 18 0.09 -5.53 15.75
N ALA A 19 1.16 -6.03 15.12
CA ALA A 19 2.13 -6.88 15.79
C ALA A 19 2.86 -6.14 16.92
N LEU A 20 3.37 -4.93 16.65
CA LEU A 20 4.07 -4.14 17.67
C LEU A 20 3.13 -3.71 18.80
N ARG A 21 2.04 -3.02 18.47
CA ARG A 21 1.18 -2.39 19.48
C ARG A 21 0.47 -3.42 20.37
N ALA A 22 0.07 -4.57 19.83
CA ALA A 22 -0.45 -5.65 20.66
C ALA A 22 0.63 -6.24 21.58
N THR A 23 1.88 -6.37 21.12
CA THR A 23 2.99 -6.85 21.96
C THR A 23 3.28 -5.88 23.10
N GLU A 24 3.31 -4.57 22.84
CA GLU A 24 3.48 -3.53 23.85
C GLU A 24 2.35 -3.52 24.90
N LYS A 25 1.14 -3.94 24.51
CA LYS A 25 -0.03 -4.10 25.39
C LYS A 25 -0.02 -5.41 26.19
N GLY A 26 1.04 -6.20 26.09
CA GLY A 26 1.24 -7.43 26.85
C GLY A 26 0.60 -8.68 26.23
N TYR A 27 0.08 -8.59 25.01
CA TYR A 27 -0.44 -9.76 24.30
C TYR A 27 0.68 -10.63 23.75
N LYS A 28 0.40 -11.93 23.69
CA LYS A 28 1.21 -12.94 23.03
C LYS A 28 0.87 -12.95 21.53
N VAL A 29 1.78 -12.43 20.71
CA VAL A 29 1.50 -12.13 19.31
C VAL A 29 2.18 -13.12 18.36
N GLY A 30 1.42 -13.59 17.38
CA GLY A 30 1.93 -14.33 16.22
C GLY A 30 1.62 -13.59 14.92
N VAL A 31 2.52 -13.66 13.94
CA VAL A 31 2.30 -13.10 12.60
C VAL A 31 2.48 -14.21 11.57
N LEU A 32 1.51 -14.40 10.68
CA LEU A 32 1.57 -15.38 9.59
C LEU A 32 1.84 -14.66 8.27
N GLU A 33 2.99 -14.90 7.65
CA GLU A 33 3.37 -14.27 6.38
C GLU A 33 3.50 -15.33 5.29
N ALA A 34 2.83 -15.12 4.15
CA ALA A 34 2.91 -16.04 3.02
C ALA A 34 4.31 -16.01 2.40
N GLY A 35 4.94 -14.85 2.35
CA GLY A 35 6.29 -14.57 1.86
C GLY A 35 7.44 -15.05 2.74
N ARG A 36 8.65 -15.07 2.17
CA ARG A 36 9.88 -15.34 2.92
C ARG A 36 10.41 -14.07 3.60
N ARG A 37 11.32 -14.25 4.55
CA ARG A 37 12.19 -13.17 5.03
C ARG A 37 13.32 -12.92 4.03
N PHE A 38 13.76 -11.67 3.98
CA PHE A 38 14.92 -11.24 3.20
C PHE A 38 15.87 -10.50 4.14
N GLU A 39 17.13 -10.88 4.12
CA GLU A 39 18.21 -9.96 4.49
C GLU A 39 18.48 -8.98 3.33
N ASP A 40 19.16 -7.87 3.62
CA ASP A 40 19.34 -6.80 2.65
C ASP A 40 20.12 -7.26 1.40
N ASP A 41 21.11 -8.14 1.55
CA ASP A 41 21.90 -8.71 0.46
C ASP A 41 21.15 -9.79 -0.34
N GLU A 42 20.11 -10.39 0.24
CA GLU A 42 19.27 -11.39 -0.40
C GLU A 42 18.30 -10.80 -1.44
N LEU A 43 17.91 -9.53 -1.26
CA LEU A 43 17.06 -8.77 -2.19
C LEU A 43 17.66 -8.75 -3.60
N PRO A 44 16.84 -8.71 -4.67
CA PRO A 44 17.36 -8.81 -6.04
C PRO A 44 18.24 -7.60 -6.39
N GLU A 45 19.42 -7.85 -6.96
CA GLU A 45 20.28 -6.79 -7.54
C GLU A 45 19.56 -6.01 -8.63
N THR A 46 18.84 -6.74 -9.49
CA THR A 46 18.02 -6.19 -10.58
C THR A 46 16.75 -7.01 -10.73
N SER A 47 15.75 -6.43 -11.38
CA SER A 47 14.48 -7.11 -11.67
C SER A 47 14.64 -8.37 -12.54
N TRP A 48 15.76 -8.56 -13.24
CA TRP A 48 16.07 -9.79 -14.00
C TRP A 48 16.41 -11.00 -13.13
N ARG A 49 16.65 -10.82 -11.83
CA ARG A 49 16.81 -11.94 -10.89
C ARG A 49 15.43 -12.54 -10.57
N LEU A 50 14.77 -13.14 -11.58
CA LEU A 50 13.34 -13.49 -11.57
C LEU A 50 12.89 -14.26 -10.32
N ARG A 51 13.68 -15.25 -9.86
CA ARG A 51 13.35 -16.05 -8.65
C ARG A 51 13.31 -15.23 -7.36
N LYS A 52 14.08 -14.14 -7.30
CA LYS A 52 14.19 -13.20 -6.17
C LYS A 52 13.34 -11.94 -6.36
N TYR A 53 12.96 -11.61 -7.59
CA TYR A 53 12.10 -10.47 -7.88
C TYR A 53 10.62 -10.85 -7.94
N LEU A 54 10.24 -11.88 -8.70
CA LEU A 54 8.84 -12.26 -8.90
C LEU A 54 8.31 -13.20 -7.80
N TRP A 55 7.07 -12.97 -7.38
CA TRP A 55 6.31 -13.84 -6.51
C TRP A 55 5.44 -14.78 -7.36
N ALA A 56 5.93 -16.01 -7.57
CA ALA A 56 5.19 -17.10 -8.18
C ALA A 56 5.60 -18.43 -7.51
N PRO A 57 5.11 -18.71 -6.29
CA PRO A 57 5.53 -19.88 -5.51
C PRO A 57 5.37 -21.21 -6.23
N GLN A 58 4.37 -21.34 -7.09
CA GLN A 58 4.14 -22.54 -7.91
C GLN A 58 5.27 -22.79 -8.92
N LEU A 59 6.00 -21.74 -9.30
CA LEU A 59 7.15 -21.78 -10.22
C LEU A 59 8.49 -21.72 -9.47
N GLY A 60 8.47 -21.78 -8.13
CA GLY A 60 9.67 -21.65 -7.30
C GLY A 60 10.26 -20.24 -7.26
N CYS A 61 9.46 -19.21 -7.58
CA CYS A 61 9.83 -17.81 -7.43
C CYS A 61 9.20 -17.26 -6.13
N TYR A 62 10.03 -16.76 -5.22
CA TYR A 62 9.61 -16.28 -3.89
C TYR A 62 10.03 -14.83 -3.66
N GLY A 63 10.06 -14.05 -4.74
CA GLY A 63 10.51 -12.66 -4.73
C GLY A 63 9.50 -11.66 -4.19
N VAL A 64 9.92 -10.40 -4.13
CA VAL A 64 9.16 -9.32 -3.49
C VAL A 64 7.98 -8.79 -4.32
N GLN A 65 8.04 -8.89 -5.65
CA GLN A 65 7.04 -8.35 -6.57
C GLN A 65 5.95 -9.37 -6.89
N ARG A 66 4.72 -9.07 -6.49
CA ARG A 66 3.52 -9.84 -6.83
C ARG A 66 2.67 -9.07 -7.83
N MET A 67 2.04 -9.79 -8.76
CA MET A 67 1.14 -9.23 -9.76
C MET A 67 -0.15 -10.06 -9.81
N HIS A 68 -1.29 -9.37 -9.85
CA HIS A 68 -2.60 -9.99 -9.95
C HIS A 68 -3.39 -9.35 -11.08
N LEU A 69 -3.66 -10.11 -12.14
CA LEU A 69 -4.56 -9.70 -13.20
C LEU A 69 -6.00 -10.04 -12.81
N LEU A 70 -6.85 -9.01 -12.77
CA LEU A 70 -8.29 -9.11 -12.72
C LEU A 70 -8.88 -8.56 -14.03
N PRO A 71 -10.14 -8.87 -14.37
CA PRO A 71 -10.75 -8.38 -15.62
C PRO A 71 -10.67 -6.87 -15.84
N ASN A 72 -10.68 -6.07 -14.76
CA ASN A 72 -10.73 -4.60 -14.85
C ASN A 72 -9.49 -3.90 -14.26
N VAL A 73 -8.51 -4.65 -13.75
CA VAL A 73 -7.32 -4.04 -13.13
C VAL A 73 -6.15 -5.02 -13.06
N LEU A 74 -4.93 -4.50 -13.31
CA LEU A 74 -3.67 -5.18 -12.99
C LEU A 74 -3.12 -4.62 -11.67
N VAL A 75 -3.13 -5.45 -10.62
CA VAL A 75 -2.70 -5.04 -9.28
C VAL A 75 -1.26 -5.47 -9.01
N MET A 76 -0.44 -4.51 -8.62
CA MET A 76 0.93 -4.71 -8.14
C MET A 76 0.94 -4.75 -6.60
N ALA A 77 1.65 -5.70 -6.01
CA ALA A 77 1.73 -5.84 -4.56
C ALA A 77 3.10 -6.38 -4.10
N GLY A 78 3.40 -6.20 -2.81
CA GLY A 78 4.58 -6.78 -2.17
C GLY A 78 4.32 -8.17 -1.58
N ALA A 79 5.38 -9.00 -1.50
CA ALA A 79 5.36 -10.30 -0.86
C ALA A 79 6.65 -10.55 -0.06
N GLY A 80 6.52 -10.95 1.20
CA GLY A 80 7.67 -11.13 2.09
C GLY A 80 7.36 -10.65 3.49
N VAL A 81 8.21 -10.98 4.45
CA VAL A 81 8.13 -10.38 5.79
C VAL A 81 8.37 -8.87 5.64
N GLY A 82 7.37 -8.07 5.97
CA GLY A 82 7.33 -6.63 5.71
C GLY A 82 6.45 -6.20 4.52
N GLY A 83 5.86 -7.15 3.79
CA GLY A 83 4.87 -6.90 2.73
C GLY A 83 5.32 -5.87 1.68
N GLY A 84 4.44 -4.93 1.35
CA GLY A 84 4.69 -3.85 0.38
C GLY A 84 5.88 -2.95 0.71
N SER A 85 6.29 -2.83 1.97
CA SER A 85 7.43 -1.98 2.33
C SER A 85 8.75 -2.44 1.69
N LEU A 86 8.85 -3.72 1.29
CA LEU A 86 10.02 -4.27 0.63
C LEU A 86 10.24 -3.64 -0.75
N ASN A 87 9.17 -3.42 -1.53
CA ASN A 87 9.24 -2.97 -2.92
C ASN A 87 8.39 -1.72 -3.26
N TYR A 88 7.89 -0.99 -2.27
CA TYR A 88 7.28 0.32 -2.49
C TYR A 88 8.32 1.44 -2.73
N ALA A 89 7.85 2.55 -3.31
CA ALA A 89 8.64 3.74 -3.62
C ALA A 89 8.78 4.76 -2.46
N ASN A 90 8.28 4.41 -1.27
CA ASN A 90 8.52 5.12 -0.01
C ASN A 90 8.05 6.58 0.10
N THR A 91 7.08 7.01 -0.68
CA THR A 91 6.34 8.27 -0.51
C THR A 91 5.22 8.14 0.51
N LEU A 92 5.09 9.16 1.39
CA LEU A 92 4.31 9.08 2.62
C LEU A 92 3.55 10.40 2.88
N TYR A 93 2.57 10.69 2.03
CA TYR A 93 1.70 11.86 2.16
C TYR A 93 0.53 11.63 3.12
N LYS A 94 0.12 12.70 3.81
CA LYS A 94 -1.23 12.78 4.40
C LYS A 94 -2.19 13.19 3.25
N PRO A 95 -3.31 12.46 3.05
CA PRO A 95 -4.32 12.85 2.07
C PRO A 95 -4.94 14.23 2.37
N PRO A 96 -5.50 14.91 1.36
CA PRO A 96 -6.21 16.17 1.54
C PRO A 96 -7.58 15.96 2.23
N THR A 97 -8.18 17.04 2.73
CA THR A 97 -9.47 17.04 3.45
C THR A 97 -10.63 16.26 2.77
N PRO A 98 -10.79 16.28 1.43
CA PRO A 98 -11.86 15.52 0.76
C PRO A 98 -11.90 14.04 1.13
N PHE A 99 -10.74 13.38 1.31
CA PHE A 99 -10.67 11.99 1.74
C PHE A 99 -11.39 11.73 3.07
N PHE A 100 -11.20 12.63 4.04
CA PHE A 100 -11.77 12.50 5.39
C PHE A 100 -13.27 12.81 5.44
N ARG A 101 -13.77 13.57 4.46
CA ARG A 101 -15.19 13.97 4.36
C ARG A 101 -15.98 13.11 3.36
N ASP A 102 -15.36 12.09 2.78
CA ASP A 102 -15.98 11.22 1.79
C ASP A 102 -17.31 10.63 2.31
N PRO A 103 -18.39 10.62 1.50
CA PRO A 103 -19.71 10.14 1.91
C PRO A 103 -19.74 8.69 2.45
N GLN A 104 -18.76 7.86 2.14
CA GLN A 104 -18.64 6.50 2.68
C GLN A 104 -18.57 6.49 4.22
N TRP A 105 -17.98 7.52 4.84
CA TRP A 105 -17.64 7.49 6.27
C TRP A 105 -17.61 8.84 6.98
N GLY A 106 -17.56 9.97 6.26
CA GLY A 106 -17.40 11.32 6.82
C GLY A 106 -18.52 11.76 7.78
N HIS A 107 -19.69 11.11 7.72
CA HIS A 107 -20.80 11.38 8.65
C HIS A 107 -20.57 10.79 10.05
N ILE A 108 -19.74 9.76 10.19
CA ILE A 108 -19.53 8.99 11.43
C ILE A 108 -18.83 9.83 12.51
N THR A 109 -17.74 10.51 12.15
CA THR A 109 -16.96 11.37 13.05
C THR A 109 -16.10 12.34 12.22
N ASP A 110 -15.39 13.26 12.88
CA ASP A 110 -14.34 14.05 12.23
C ASP A 110 -13.08 13.20 12.05
N TRP A 111 -13.00 12.51 10.91
CA TRP A 111 -11.88 11.61 10.61
C TRP A 111 -10.54 12.32 10.45
N GLU A 112 -10.54 13.59 10.03
CA GLU A 112 -9.29 14.33 9.89
C GLU A 112 -8.69 14.60 11.27
N ALA A 113 -9.50 15.10 12.20
CA ALA A 113 -9.07 15.31 13.57
C ALA A 113 -8.73 13.99 14.28
N GLU A 114 -9.54 12.95 14.10
CA GLU A 114 -9.32 11.61 14.68
C GLU A 114 -8.02 10.96 14.22
N LEU A 115 -7.65 11.07 12.94
CA LEU A 115 -6.49 10.38 12.38
C LEU A 115 -5.19 11.21 12.42
N THR A 116 -5.27 12.55 12.50
CA THR A 116 -4.08 13.42 12.45
C THR A 116 -2.99 13.05 13.48
N PRO A 117 -3.30 12.77 14.76
CA PRO A 117 -2.29 12.32 15.73
C PRO A 117 -1.61 11.01 15.32
N TYR A 118 -2.33 10.12 14.65
CA TYR A 118 -1.82 8.81 14.22
C TYR A 118 -1.05 8.90 12.89
N TYR A 119 -1.36 9.89 12.04
CA TYR A 119 -0.48 10.26 10.92
C TYR A 119 0.88 10.75 11.43
N ASP A 120 0.90 11.60 12.47
CA ASP A 120 2.15 12.04 13.10
C ASP A 120 2.94 10.84 13.67
N GLN A 121 2.29 9.99 14.46
CA GLN A 121 2.94 8.80 15.04
C GLN A 121 3.49 7.86 13.96
N ALA A 122 2.70 7.58 12.91
CA ALA A 122 3.12 6.77 11.78
C ALA A 122 4.29 7.40 11.01
N ALA A 123 4.26 8.72 10.80
CA ALA A 123 5.33 9.44 10.13
C ALA A 123 6.66 9.36 10.89
N ARG A 124 6.62 9.51 12.22
CA ARG A 124 7.81 9.37 13.08
C ARG A 124 8.36 7.94 13.09
N MET A 125 7.48 6.93 13.17
CA MET A 125 7.89 5.51 13.10
C MET A 125 8.49 5.12 11.74
N LEU A 126 7.93 5.63 10.65
CA LEU A 126 8.43 5.40 9.28
C LEU A 126 9.64 6.28 8.94
N GLY A 127 9.99 7.26 9.78
CA GLY A 127 11.13 8.15 9.56
C GLY A 127 10.92 9.09 8.37
N VAL A 128 9.69 9.62 8.23
CA VAL A 128 9.32 10.52 7.13
C VAL A 128 10.14 11.81 7.20
N ARG A 129 10.81 12.15 6.10
CA ARG A 129 11.49 13.43 5.89
C ARG A 129 11.38 13.86 4.43
N PRO A 130 11.47 15.16 4.10
CA PRO A 130 11.56 15.60 2.73
C PRO A 130 12.76 14.96 2.00
N ASN A 131 12.58 14.58 0.75
CA ASN A 131 13.67 14.19 -0.13
C ASN A 131 14.64 15.38 -0.31
N PRO A 132 15.94 15.25 0.02
CA PRO A 132 16.88 16.36 0.01
C PRO A 132 17.48 16.66 -1.37
N SER A 133 17.32 15.75 -2.34
CA SER A 133 18.07 15.79 -3.60
C SER A 133 17.21 16.19 -4.79
N THR A 134 17.81 16.95 -5.71
CA THR A 134 17.26 17.19 -7.05
C THR A 134 17.96 16.29 -8.07
N THR A 135 17.18 15.64 -8.91
CA THR A 135 17.63 14.69 -9.94
C THR A 135 17.29 15.21 -11.34
N PRO A 136 17.83 14.61 -12.42
CA PRO A 136 17.45 15.01 -13.78
C PRO A 136 15.95 14.88 -14.05
N ALA A 137 15.30 13.84 -13.52
CA ALA A 137 13.84 13.71 -13.62
C ALA A 137 13.10 14.87 -12.94
N ASP A 138 13.61 15.36 -11.80
CA ASP A 138 13.02 16.49 -11.08
C ASP A 138 13.06 17.79 -11.88
N GLU A 139 14.17 18.03 -12.58
CA GLU A 139 14.33 19.19 -13.45
C GLU A 139 13.31 19.16 -14.60
N VAL A 140 13.10 18.00 -15.22
CA VAL A 140 12.09 17.81 -16.26
C VAL A 140 10.69 18.02 -15.71
N MET A 141 10.37 17.41 -14.55
CA MET A 141 9.04 17.55 -13.94
C MET A 141 8.71 18.99 -13.56
N ARG A 142 9.69 19.74 -13.05
CA ARG A 142 9.52 21.16 -12.75
C ARG A 142 9.25 21.98 -14.01
N GLN A 143 10.03 21.76 -15.07
CA GLN A 143 9.81 22.45 -16.35
C GLN A 143 8.43 22.13 -16.94
N VAL A 144 7.99 20.87 -16.88
CA VAL A 144 6.65 20.48 -17.35
C VAL A 144 5.57 21.15 -16.51
N ALA A 145 5.71 21.20 -15.19
CA ALA A 145 4.77 21.91 -14.32
C ALA A 145 4.70 23.42 -14.64
N ASP A 146 5.84 24.06 -14.87
CA ASP A 146 5.92 25.47 -15.27
C ASP A 146 5.21 25.71 -16.62
N GLU A 147 5.45 24.86 -17.63
CA GLU A 147 4.80 24.95 -18.94
C GLU A 147 3.29 24.66 -18.90
N MET A 148 2.84 23.90 -17.92
CA MET A 148 1.43 23.65 -17.65
C MET A 148 0.79 24.76 -16.80
N GLY A 149 1.56 25.80 -16.40
CA GLY A 149 1.07 26.92 -15.59
C GLY A 149 0.89 26.60 -14.11
N VAL A 150 1.35 25.43 -13.66
CA VAL A 150 1.16 24.88 -12.30
C VAL A 150 2.49 24.70 -11.55
N GLY A 151 3.56 25.35 -11.99
CA GLY A 151 4.89 25.25 -11.37
C GLY A 151 4.91 25.52 -9.85
N HIS A 152 3.98 26.34 -9.37
CA HIS A 152 3.79 26.63 -7.95
C HIS A 152 3.32 25.43 -7.11
N THR A 153 2.81 24.36 -7.73
CA THR A 153 2.41 23.12 -7.04
C THR A 153 3.54 22.10 -6.96
N TYR A 154 4.67 22.34 -7.65
CA TYR A 154 5.83 21.47 -7.61
C TYR A 154 6.45 21.45 -6.20
N THR A 155 6.72 20.26 -5.68
CA THR A 155 7.35 20.07 -4.38
C THR A 155 8.17 18.78 -4.30
N THR A 156 9.11 18.71 -3.35
CA THR A 156 9.84 17.48 -3.01
C THR A 156 8.98 16.54 -2.20
N THR A 157 9.11 15.23 -2.42
CA THR A 157 8.26 14.25 -1.73
C THR A 157 8.69 13.97 -0.29
N PRO A 158 7.74 13.72 0.64
CA PRO A 158 8.01 13.17 1.95
C PRO A 158 8.29 11.67 1.84
N VAL A 159 9.46 11.23 2.30
CA VAL A 159 9.95 9.86 2.11
C VAL A 159 10.47 9.22 3.39
N GLY A 160 10.28 7.89 3.52
CA GLY A 160 10.77 7.07 4.64
C GLY A 160 12.16 6.49 4.41
N VAL A 161 13.18 7.35 4.33
CA VAL A 161 14.57 6.99 3.98
C VAL A 161 15.56 7.72 4.89
N PHE A 162 16.58 7.00 5.36
CA PHE A 162 17.72 7.59 6.06
C PHE A 162 18.78 8.04 5.04
N PHE A 163 19.06 9.34 4.95
CA PHE A 163 20.02 9.89 3.98
C PHE A 163 21.35 10.33 4.59
N ASP A 164 21.44 10.44 5.91
CA ASP A 164 22.66 10.94 6.54
C ASP A 164 23.75 9.88 6.44
N GLU A 165 25.02 10.31 6.38
CA GLU A 165 26.18 9.43 6.23
C GLU A 165 26.05 8.42 5.05
N PRO A 166 25.90 8.88 3.78
CA PRO A 166 25.69 8.01 2.61
C PRO A 166 26.66 6.82 2.54
N GLY A 167 26.12 5.61 2.46
CA GLY A 167 26.90 4.36 2.36
C GLY A 167 27.58 3.91 3.66
N ARG A 168 27.52 4.70 4.73
CA ARG A 168 28.08 4.35 6.04
C ARG A 168 26.97 3.89 6.99
N THR A 169 27.25 2.81 7.70
CA THR A 169 26.38 2.29 8.76
C THR A 169 26.59 3.05 10.06
N VAL A 170 25.50 3.48 10.68
CA VAL A 170 25.44 4.17 11.97
C VAL A 170 24.45 3.47 12.92
N PRO A 171 24.60 3.64 14.24
CA PRO A 171 23.61 3.16 15.20
C PRO A 171 22.21 3.73 14.94
N ASP A 172 21.18 3.01 15.41
CA ASP A 172 19.76 3.35 15.26
C ASP A 172 19.45 4.87 15.42
N PRO A 173 19.11 5.56 14.32
CA PRO A 173 18.81 6.99 14.34
C PRO A 173 17.34 7.31 14.66
N PHE A 174 16.45 6.31 14.76
CA PHE A 174 15.00 6.53 14.83
C PHE A 174 14.40 6.16 16.19
N PHE A 175 14.89 5.09 16.83
CA PHE A 175 14.24 4.46 17.97
C PHE A 175 15.08 4.47 19.25
N GLY A 176 16.05 5.39 19.37
CA GLY A 176 16.83 5.59 20.59
C GLY A 176 17.67 4.38 21.00
N GLY A 177 18.18 3.61 20.02
CA GLY A 177 18.94 2.38 20.26
C GLY A 177 18.08 1.13 20.40
N ALA A 178 16.75 1.26 20.39
CA ALA A 178 15.85 0.11 20.40
C ALA A 178 15.79 -0.60 19.05
N GLY A 179 15.98 0.13 17.94
CA GLY A 179 15.95 -0.37 16.58
C GLY A 179 17.27 -0.97 16.09
N PRO A 180 17.35 -1.36 14.81
CA PRO A 180 18.58 -1.80 14.17
C PRO A 180 19.41 -0.61 13.69
N ASP A 181 20.69 -0.85 13.44
CA ASP A 181 21.57 0.06 12.71
C ASP A 181 21.00 0.44 11.33
N ARG A 182 21.48 1.56 10.79
CA ARG A 182 21.07 2.10 9.48
C ARG A 182 22.26 2.50 8.66
N THR A 183 22.18 2.27 7.35
CA THR A 183 23.16 2.76 6.38
C THR A 183 22.56 3.91 5.60
N GLY A 184 23.31 5.01 5.45
CA GLY A 184 22.86 6.17 4.68
C GLY A 184 22.55 5.84 3.23
N CYS A 185 21.49 6.43 2.67
CA CYS A 185 21.06 6.25 1.29
C CYS A 185 22.17 6.65 0.30
N THR A 186 22.43 5.78 -0.67
CA THR A 186 23.36 6.04 -1.78
C THR A 186 22.64 6.43 -3.07
N GLU A 187 21.33 6.72 -3.00
CA GLU A 187 20.52 7.23 -4.11
C GLU A 187 20.56 6.36 -5.39
N CYS A 188 20.52 5.03 -5.22
CA CYS A 188 20.69 4.07 -6.30
C CYS A 188 19.43 3.77 -7.13
N GLY A 189 18.28 4.39 -6.83
CA GLY A 189 17.01 4.17 -7.52
C GLY A 189 16.34 2.81 -7.28
N SER A 190 16.98 1.88 -6.56
CA SER A 190 16.50 0.49 -6.39
C SER A 190 15.39 0.30 -5.35
N CYS A 191 14.70 1.36 -4.92
CA CYS A 191 13.69 1.25 -3.85
C CYS A 191 12.60 0.22 -4.20
N MET A 192 12.17 0.15 -5.47
CA MET A 192 11.11 -0.76 -5.91
C MET A 192 11.56 -2.18 -6.25
N THR A 193 12.86 -2.45 -6.38
CA THR A 193 13.38 -3.82 -6.44
C THR A 193 13.73 -4.36 -5.05
N GLY A 194 14.00 -3.47 -4.11
CA GLY A 194 14.37 -3.78 -2.74
C GLY A 194 15.62 -3.00 -2.34
N CYS A 195 15.58 -2.30 -1.19
CA CYS A 195 16.73 -1.55 -0.70
C CYS A 195 17.79 -2.49 -0.11
N ARG A 196 18.82 -2.82 -0.91
CA ARG A 196 19.99 -3.61 -0.48
C ARG A 196 20.99 -2.83 0.38
N VAL A 197 20.84 -1.51 0.46
CA VAL A 197 21.77 -0.62 1.19
C VAL A 197 21.46 -0.61 2.70
N GLY A 198 20.19 -0.74 3.06
CA GLY A 198 19.72 -0.60 4.45
C GLY A 198 19.12 0.77 4.79
N ALA A 199 19.05 1.69 3.82
CA ALA A 199 18.60 3.07 4.01
C ALA A 199 17.08 3.25 4.07
N LYS A 200 16.32 2.45 3.33
CA LYS A 200 14.85 2.51 3.33
C LYS A 200 14.34 1.94 4.65
N ASN A 201 13.55 2.72 5.39
CA ASN A 201 13.05 2.34 6.71
C ASN A 201 11.86 1.37 6.58
N THR A 202 12.15 0.15 6.11
CA THR A 202 11.18 -0.91 5.85
C THR A 202 10.59 -1.48 7.14
N LEU A 203 9.50 -2.25 7.01
CA LEU A 203 8.81 -2.78 8.19
C LEU A 203 9.65 -3.77 9.01
N VAL A 204 10.54 -4.51 8.35
CA VAL A 204 11.54 -5.39 8.99
C VAL A 204 12.65 -4.64 9.72
N LYS A 205 12.70 -3.31 9.57
CA LYS A 205 13.67 -2.43 10.20
C LYS A 205 13.01 -1.55 11.28
N ASN A 206 11.69 -1.38 11.28
CA ASN A 206 10.95 -0.62 12.29
C ASN A 206 9.97 -1.51 13.08
N TYR A 207 8.66 -1.40 12.84
CA TYR A 207 7.58 -2.09 13.56
C TYR A 207 7.83 -3.58 13.78
N LEU A 208 8.18 -4.36 12.74
CA LEU A 208 8.40 -5.80 12.91
C LEU A 208 9.68 -6.13 13.68
N TYR A 209 10.75 -5.35 13.47
CA TYR A 209 11.98 -5.53 14.22
C TYR A 209 11.73 -5.33 15.73
N LEU A 210 11.06 -4.23 16.06
CA LEU A 210 10.70 -3.87 17.43
C LEU A 210 9.71 -4.88 18.03
N ALA A 211 8.73 -5.35 17.26
CA ALA A 211 7.78 -6.38 17.71
C ALA A 211 8.48 -7.70 18.03
N GLU A 212 9.37 -8.18 17.16
CA GLU A 212 10.13 -9.42 17.39
C GLU A 212 11.08 -9.29 18.58
N LYS A 213 11.79 -8.15 18.70
CA LYS A 213 12.65 -7.84 19.85
C LYS A 213 11.86 -7.83 21.17
N ALA A 214 10.58 -7.45 21.13
CA ALA A 214 9.67 -7.46 22.27
C ALA A 214 8.94 -8.80 22.49
N GLY A 215 9.11 -9.79 21.61
CA GLY A 215 8.60 -11.16 21.79
C GLY A 215 7.51 -11.62 20.82
N ALA A 216 7.15 -10.84 19.81
CA ALA A 216 6.27 -11.31 18.74
C ALA A 216 6.94 -12.41 17.90
N HIS A 217 6.16 -13.38 17.40
CA HIS A 217 6.68 -14.49 16.60
C HIS A 217 6.18 -14.46 15.16
N ILE A 218 7.08 -14.29 14.19
CA ILE A 218 6.76 -14.29 12.75
C ILE A 218 6.97 -15.68 12.14
N HIS A 219 5.92 -16.21 11.51
CA HIS A 219 5.91 -17.46 10.74
C HIS A 219 5.94 -17.13 9.25
N ALA A 220 7.14 -16.94 8.71
CA ALA A 220 7.34 -16.78 7.28
C ALA A 220 6.94 -18.05 6.49
N LEU A 221 6.73 -17.91 5.18
CA LEU A 221 6.35 -19.00 4.27
C LEU A 221 5.10 -19.79 4.73
N THR A 222 4.17 -19.11 5.38
CA THR A 222 2.95 -19.68 5.96
C THR A 222 1.72 -18.99 5.36
N THR A 223 1.11 -19.62 4.35
CA THR A 223 -0.11 -19.11 3.71
C THR A 223 -1.33 -19.49 4.52
N VAL A 224 -2.10 -18.50 4.99
CA VAL A 224 -3.44 -18.72 5.55
C VAL A 224 -4.42 -19.11 4.45
N THR A 225 -5.25 -20.11 4.74
CA THR A 225 -6.25 -20.64 3.81
C THR A 225 -7.68 -20.52 4.29
N ARG A 226 -7.93 -20.58 5.61
CA ARG A 226 -9.26 -20.47 6.23
C ARG A 226 -9.14 -19.88 7.63
N VAL A 227 -10.18 -19.17 8.05
CA VAL A 227 -10.39 -18.66 9.42
C VAL A 227 -11.77 -19.13 9.85
N VAL A 228 -11.87 -19.78 11.00
CA VAL A 228 -13.10 -20.43 11.47
C VAL A 228 -13.34 -20.06 12.93
N PRO A 229 -14.52 -19.55 13.33
CA PRO A 229 -14.85 -19.28 14.72
C PRO A 229 -14.86 -20.57 15.56
N ARG A 230 -14.47 -20.47 16.84
CA ARG A 230 -14.52 -21.58 17.80
C ARG A 230 -15.74 -21.44 18.71
N ALA A 231 -16.33 -22.58 19.11
CA ALA A 231 -17.49 -22.60 19.99
C ALA A 231 -17.25 -21.91 21.36
N GLY A 232 -16.01 -21.91 21.86
CA GLY A 232 -15.61 -21.28 23.12
C GLY A 232 -15.06 -19.86 22.98
N GLY A 233 -15.26 -19.20 21.84
CA GLY A 233 -14.65 -17.91 21.51
C GLY A 233 -13.29 -18.03 20.83
N GLY A 234 -12.89 -16.97 20.13
CA GLY A 234 -11.71 -16.95 19.28
C GLY A 234 -11.86 -17.78 18.00
N TYR A 235 -10.72 -18.09 17.37
CA TYR A 235 -10.67 -18.62 16.00
C TYR A 235 -9.64 -19.74 15.84
N GLU A 236 -9.92 -20.65 14.91
CA GLU A 236 -8.93 -21.50 14.27
C GLU A 236 -8.47 -20.87 12.95
N VAL A 237 -7.16 -20.83 12.73
CA VAL A 237 -6.55 -20.31 11.51
C VAL A 237 -5.78 -21.43 10.82
N HIS A 238 -6.34 -21.90 9.70
CA HIS A 238 -5.77 -22.99 8.92
C HIS A 238 -4.74 -22.44 7.94
N THR A 239 -3.57 -23.08 7.92
CA THR A 239 -2.43 -22.66 7.11
C THR A 239 -1.88 -23.81 6.28
N ARG A 240 -1.09 -23.43 5.27
CA ARG A 240 -0.22 -24.34 4.54
C ARG A 240 1.15 -23.70 4.31
N SER A 241 2.18 -24.53 4.23
CA SER A 241 3.51 -24.10 3.74
C SER A 241 3.38 -23.47 2.35
N THR A 242 3.96 -22.29 2.17
CA THR A 242 4.04 -21.61 0.87
C THR A 242 5.10 -22.25 -0.03
N ASN A 243 6.14 -22.82 0.56
CA ASN A 243 7.24 -23.50 -0.11
C ASN A 243 7.08 -25.03 -0.13
N GLY A 244 7.89 -25.68 -0.98
CA GLY A 244 7.99 -27.13 -1.07
C GLY A 244 6.89 -27.82 -1.88
N ILE A 245 7.17 -29.04 -2.33
CA ILE A 245 6.27 -29.85 -3.16
C ILE A 245 5.10 -30.39 -2.31
N ARG A 246 5.37 -30.85 -1.09
CA ARG A 246 4.35 -31.28 -0.12
C ARG A 246 4.02 -30.13 0.83
N LYS A 247 2.86 -29.50 0.61
CA LYS A 247 2.37 -28.38 1.43
C LYS A 247 1.92 -28.88 2.80
N ARG A 248 2.81 -28.82 3.79
CA ARG A 248 2.51 -29.13 5.19
C ARG A 248 1.38 -28.22 5.67
N ARG A 249 0.35 -28.81 6.29
CA ARG A 249 -0.78 -28.07 6.88
C ARG A 249 -0.55 -27.90 8.37
N LYS A 250 -0.96 -26.76 8.91
CA LYS A 250 -0.91 -26.46 10.34
C LYS A 250 -2.11 -25.62 10.72
N VAL A 251 -2.65 -25.86 11.91
CA VAL A 251 -3.73 -25.05 12.49
C VAL A 251 -3.15 -24.27 13.67
N PHE A 252 -3.46 -22.99 13.72
CA PHE A 252 -3.21 -22.13 14.86
C PHE A 252 -4.54 -21.76 15.51
N THR A 253 -4.52 -21.46 16.80
CA THR A 253 -5.69 -20.91 17.50
C THR A 253 -5.37 -19.52 18.05
N ALA A 254 -6.36 -18.63 18.07
CA ALA A 254 -6.18 -17.30 18.62
C ALA A 254 -7.46 -16.75 19.26
N ASP A 255 -7.31 -15.90 20.26
CA ASP A 255 -8.46 -15.21 20.88
C ASP A 255 -8.91 -14.04 20.02
N GLN A 256 -7.96 -13.33 19.41
CA GLN A 256 -8.18 -12.26 18.45
C GLN A 256 -7.44 -12.55 17.15
N VAL A 257 -8.07 -12.28 16.00
CA VAL A 257 -7.45 -12.39 14.68
C VAL A 257 -7.48 -11.04 13.98
N VAL A 258 -6.30 -10.58 13.56
CA VAL A 258 -6.15 -9.34 12.79
C VAL A 258 -5.78 -9.69 11.36
N ILE A 259 -6.66 -9.41 10.42
CA ILE A 259 -6.40 -9.63 8.99
C ILE A 259 -5.71 -8.39 8.42
N ALA A 260 -4.51 -8.61 7.88
CA ALA A 260 -3.68 -7.60 7.24
C ALA A 260 -2.95 -8.19 6.01
N ALA A 261 -3.66 -8.99 5.22
CA ALA A 261 -3.11 -9.77 4.10
C ALA A 261 -2.90 -8.94 2.82
N GLY A 262 -3.09 -7.62 2.91
CA GLY A 262 -3.18 -6.71 1.78
C GLY A 262 -4.55 -6.82 1.11
N THR A 263 -5.00 -5.76 0.45
CA THR A 263 -6.37 -5.62 -0.08
C THR A 263 -6.83 -6.86 -0.86
N TYR A 264 -6.03 -7.33 -1.81
CA TYR A 264 -6.33 -8.54 -2.58
C TYR A 264 -6.39 -9.80 -1.71
N GLY A 265 -5.43 -9.98 -0.80
CA GLY A 265 -5.34 -11.16 0.07
C GLY A 265 -6.50 -11.24 1.05
N THR A 266 -6.86 -10.11 1.65
CA THR A 266 -7.96 -9.95 2.60
C THR A 266 -9.30 -10.18 1.92
N ALA A 267 -9.57 -9.53 0.78
CA ALA A 267 -10.78 -9.77 0.00
C ALA A 267 -10.90 -11.24 -0.41
N ARG A 268 -9.82 -11.85 -0.90
CA ARG A 268 -9.81 -13.28 -1.29
C ARG A 268 -10.14 -14.20 -0.11
N LEU A 269 -9.60 -13.93 1.07
CA LEU A 269 -9.83 -14.75 2.26
C LEU A 269 -11.28 -14.61 2.76
N LEU A 270 -11.76 -13.37 2.92
CA LEU A 270 -13.09 -13.11 3.49
C LEU A 270 -14.22 -13.50 2.53
N LEU A 271 -14.13 -13.15 1.24
CA LEU A 271 -15.14 -13.55 0.26
C LEU A 271 -15.23 -15.08 0.11
N ALA A 272 -14.07 -15.75 0.14
CA ALA A 272 -14.05 -17.22 0.16
C ALA A 272 -14.69 -17.79 1.42
N SER A 273 -14.45 -17.17 2.59
CA SER A 273 -15.01 -17.62 3.88
C SER A 273 -16.52 -17.41 3.96
N ARG A 274 -17.05 -16.34 3.33
CA ARG A 274 -18.50 -16.13 3.15
C ARG A 274 -19.11 -17.25 2.29
N GLU A 275 -18.49 -17.56 1.15
CA GLU A 275 -19.00 -18.60 0.23
C GLU A 275 -18.91 -20.02 0.80
N THR A 276 -17.91 -20.33 1.64
CA THR A 276 -17.82 -21.64 2.32
C THR A 276 -18.69 -21.75 3.57
N GLY A 277 -19.25 -20.65 4.06
CA GLY A 277 -19.96 -20.61 5.33
C GLY A 277 -19.04 -20.67 6.56
N ASP A 278 -17.72 -20.47 6.39
CA ASP A 278 -16.77 -20.41 7.51
C ASP A 278 -16.99 -19.16 8.37
N LEU A 279 -17.39 -18.06 7.74
CA LEU A 279 -17.74 -16.78 8.37
C LEU A 279 -19.11 -16.31 7.84
N PRO A 280 -20.23 -16.92 8.29
CA PRO A 280 -21.53 -16.76 7.64
C PRO A 280 -22.15 -15.36 7.83
N ASN A 281 -21.80 -14.67 8.91
CA ASN A 281 -22.37 -13.35 9.26
C ASN A 281 -21.55 -12.17 8.70
N LEU A 282 -20.68 -12.40 7.71
CA LEU A 282 -19.94 -11.32 7.06
C LEU A 282 -20.89 -10.34 6.38
N SER A 283 -20.58 -9.06 6.49
CA SER A 283 -21.33 -7.97 5.89
C SER A 283 -21.62 -8.19 4.39
N PRO A 284 -22.82 -7.82 3.89
CA PRO A 284 -23.11 -7.77 2.46
C PRO A 284 -22.23 -6.75 1.70
N ALA A 285 -21.72 -5.72 2.38
CA ALA A 285 -20.80 -4.72 1.80
C ALA A 285 -19.37 -5.28 1.57
N LEU A 286 -19.07 -6.50 2.04
CA LEU A 286 -17.77 -7.12 1.75
C LEU A 286 -17.58 -7.31 0.25
N GLY A 287 -16.46 -6.76 -0.24
CA GLY A 287 -16.06 -6.77 -1.64
C GLY A 287 -16.61 -5.59 -2.45
N THR A 288 -17.45 -4.72 -1.85
CA THR A 288 -17.96 -3.52 -2.52
C THR A 288 -17.01 -2.34 -2.33
N VAL A 289 -17.10 -1.36 -3.25
CA VAL A 289 -16.34 -0.10 -3.21
C VAL A 289 -14.82 -0.32 -3.08
N VAL A 290 -14.28 -1.11 -4.00
CA VAL A 290 -12.83 -1.33 -4.15
C VAL A 290 -12.27 -0.27 -5.08
N ARG A 291 -11.16 0.35 -4.70
CA ARG A 291 -10.59 1.49 -5.43
C ARG A 291 -9.18 1.19 -5.91
N THR A 292 -8.78 1.90 -6.96
CA THR A 292 -7.46 1.77 -7.60
C THR A 292 -6.66 3.06 -7.51
N ASN A 293 -7.08 3.99 -6.62
CA ASN A 293 -6.53 5.34 -6.49
C ASN A 293 -6.58 6.14 -7.80
N SER A 294 -7.48 5.74 -8.71
CA SER A 294 -7.70 6.29 -10.04
C SER A 294 -6.39 6.54 -10.80
N GLU A 295 -5.62 5.47 -10.96
CA GLU A 295 -4.23 5.52 -11.44
C GLU A 295 -4.03 5.31 -12.93
N ALA A 296 -3.04 6.04 -13.48
CA ALA A 296 -2.36 5.69 -14.71
C ALA A 296 -0.85 5.62 -14.47
N VAL A 297 -0.21 4.58 -15.00
CA VAL A 297 1.25 4.43 -15.00
C VAL A 297 1.75 4.68 -16.40
N LEU A 298 2.24 5.89 -16.63
CA LEU A 298 2.73 6.35 -17.91
C LEU A 298 4.26 6.42 -17.90
N ALA A 299 4.89 6.50 -19.06
CA ALA A 299 6.34 6.58 -19.15
C ALA A 299 6.79 7.50 -20.30
N ALA A 300 7.92 8.16 -20.12
CA ALA A 300 8.66 8.83 -21.18
C ALA A 300 10.06 8.22 -21.24
N THR A 301 10.46 7.73 -22.42
CA THR A 301 11.75 7.05 -22.61
C THR A 301 12.64 7.81 -23.57
N ALA A 302 13.76 8.35 -23.09
CA ALA A 302 14.74 9.07 -23.90
C ALA A 302 15.30 8.19 -25.03
N GLN A 303 15.58 8.77 -26.19
CA GLN A 303 16.10 8.03 -27.35
C GLN A 303 17.57 7.63 -27.17
N ASP A 304 18.36 8.44 -26.47
CA ASP A 304 19.76 8.20 -26.18
C ASP A 304 20.01 7.76 -24.71
N ARG A 305 21.25 7.91 -24.23
CA ARG A 305 21.70 7.58 -22.87
C ARG A 305 22.58 8.68 -22.26
N VAL A 306 22.46 9.91 -22.75
CA VAL A 306 23.28 11.03 -22.28
C VAL A 306 22.99 11.31 -20.82
N VAL A 307 21.71 11.23 -20.43
CA VAL A 307 21.23 11.40 -19.05
C VAL A 307 20.90 10.05 -18.43
N ASP A 308 21.38 9.80 -17.20
CA ASP A 308 21.02 8.62 -16.40
C ASP A 308 19.91 8.99 -15.41
N TYR A 309 18.68 8.54 -15.69
CA TYR A 309 17.50 8.82 -14.88
C TYR A 309 17.36 7.92 -13.64
N THR A 310 18.32 7.03 -13.35
CA THR A 310 18.25 6.13 -12.18
C THR A 310 18.66 6.77 -10.86
N LYS A 311 19.31 7.94 -10.89
CA LYS A 311 19.81 8.61 -9.69
C LYS A 311 18.65 9.11 -8.81
N GLY A 312 18.78 8.92 -7.50
CA GLY A 312 17.82 9.36 -6.49
C GLY A 312 17.16 8.19 -5.76
N VAL A 313 16.21 8.52 -4.87
CA VAL A 313 15.19 7.55 -4.42
C VAL A 313 14.17 7.32 -5.55
N ALA A 314 13.29 6.32 -5.41
CA ALA A 314 12.35 5.99 -6.49
C ALA A 314 11.45 7.16 -6.93
N ILE A 315 10.99 7.96 -5.97
CA ILE A 315 10.16 9.16 -6.21
C ILE A 315 10.73 10.32 -5.37
N THR A 316 11.07 11.41 -6.05
CA THR A 316 11.85 12.54 -5.48
C THR A 316 11.05 13.83 -5.39
N SER A 317 10.09 14.03 -6.30
CA SER A 317 9.24 15.21 -6.36
C SER A 317 7.82 14.87 -6.77
N SER A 318 6.95 15.87 -6.83
CA SER A 318 5.63 15.75 -7.44
C SER A 318 5.07 17.11 -7.80
N PHE A 319 4.02 17.16 -8.61
CA PHE A 319 3.21 18.36 -8.83
C PHE A 319 1.74 17.99 -9.05
N HIS A 320 0.85 18.97 -8.88
CA HIS A 320 -0.58 18.85 -9.11
C HIS A 320 -0.96 19.68 -10.36
N PRO A 321 -1.33 19.05 -11.49
CA PRO A 321 -1.82 19.79 -12.66
C PRO A 321 -3.23 20.39 -12.48
N ASP A 322 -4.00 19.87 -11.52
CA ASP A 322 -5.31 20.36 -11.14
C ASP A 322 -5.61 19.94 -9.68
N ASP A 323 -6.79 20.31 -9.15
CA ASP A 323 -7.13 20.10 -7.73
C ASP A 323 -7.35 18.63 -7.33
N HIS A 324 -7.44 17.71 -8.30
CA HIS A 324 -7.80 16.31 -8.07
C HIS A 324 -6.79 15.32 -8.63
N THR A 325 -5.74 15.78 -9.33
CA THR A 325 -4.71 14.94 -9.95
C THR A 325 -3.33 15.22 -9.35
N HIS A 326 -2.58 14.14 -9.09
CA HIS A 326 -1.22 14.18 -8.54
C HIS A 326 -0.28 13.38 -9.43
N ILE A 327 0.85 13.98 -9.84
CA ILE A 327 1.84 13.34 -10.71
C ILE A 327 3.19 13.25 -10.00
N GLU A 328 3.76 12.04 -9.99
CA GLU A 328 5.05 11.72 -9.39
C GLU A 328 6.01 11.07 -10.41
N PRO A 329 7.28 11.51 -10.54
CA PRO A 329 8.28 10.82 -11.33
C PRO A 329 8.79 9.59 -10.58
N VAL A 330 8.58 8.42 -11.16
CA VAL A 330 9.02 7.14 -10.62
C VAL A 330 10.19 6.58 -11.43
N ARG A 331 11.18 5.99 -10.76
CA ARG A 331 12.31 5.31 -11.41
C ARG A 331 12.64 3.96 -10.79
N TYR A 332 13.28 3.12 -11.58
CA TYR A 332 13.89 1.87 -11.14
C TYR A 332 15.41 2.00 -11.12
N GLY A 333 16.06 1.26 -10.23
CA GLY A 333 17.52 1.24 -10.14
C GLY A 333 18.17 0.61 -11.37
N LYS A 334 19.42 1.01 -11.64
CA LYS A 334 20.21 0.64 -12.81
C LYS A 334 20.16 -0.85 -13.14
N GLY A 335 19.86 -1.18 -14.40
CA GLY A 335 19.75 -2.55 -14.91
C GLY A 335 18.43 -3.25 -14.58
N SER A 336 17.50 -2.64 -13.85
CA SER A 336 16.21 -3.23 -13.47
C SER A 336 15.15 -3.10 -14.57
N ASN A 337 15.47 -3.63 -15.75
CA ASN A 337 14.70 -3.39 -16.97
C ASN A 337 13.49 -4.30 -17.20
N LEU A 338 13.27 -5.35 -16.39
CA LEU A 338 12.19 -6.30 -16.62
C LEU A 338 10.80 -5.62 -16.68
N ILE A 339 10.58 -4.61 -15.83
CA ILE A 339 9.28 -3.92 -15.75
C ILE A 339 8.97 -3.14 -17.04
N GLY A 340 9.98 -2.75 -17.82
CA GLY A 340 9.80 -2.13 -19.13
C GLY A 340 9.07 -3.03 -20.14
N LEU A 341 8.99 -4.35 -19.90
CA LEU A 341 8.18 -5.26 -20.72
C LEU A 341 6.68 -5.00 -20.59
N LEU A 342 6.25 -4.25 -19.56
CA LEU A 342 4.88 -3.81 -19.39
C LEU A 342 4.59 -2.48 -20.09
N GLN A 343 5.57 -1.85 -20.75
CA GLN A 343 5.37 -0.61 -21.48
C GLN A 343 4.93 -0.87 -22.93
N ALA A 344 4.03 -0.01 -23.42
CA ALA A 344 3.67 0.12 -24.83
C ALA A 344 3.76 1.59 -25.26
N LEU A 345 3.62 1.87 -26.56
CA LEU A 345 3.45 3.24 -27.05
C LEU A 345 2.23 3.91 -26.40
N LEU A 346 2.31 5.22 -26.18
CA LEU A 346 1.17 5.96 -25.63
C LEU A 346 0.01 5.97 -26.63
N VAL A 347 -1.16 5.50 -26.16
CA VAL A 347 -2.39 5.46 -26.95
C VAL A 347 -3.51 6.09 -26.15
N ASP A 348 -4.12 7.16 -26.65
CA ASP A 348 -5.23 7.82 -25.97
C ASP A 348 -6.51 6.98 -25.94
N GLY A 349 -7.25 7.11 -24.83
CA GLY A 349 -8.61 6.58 -24.69
C GLY A 349 -9.67 7.47 -25.35
N GLY A 350 -10.88 7.44 -24.80
CA GLY A 350 -11.92 8.45 -25.08
C GLY A 350 -12.62 8.38 -26.45
N THR A 351 -12.42 7.33 -27.24
CA THR A 351 -13.12 7.16 -28.54
C THR A 351 -13.79 5.81 -28.66
N ARG A 352 -14.73 5.67 -29.59
CA ARG A 352 -15.37 4.37 -29.91
C ARG A 352 -14.41 3.30 -30.47
N MET A 353 -13.26 3.70 -31.01
CA MET A 353 -12.29 2.75 -31.56
C MET A 353 -11.49 2.07 -30.43
N PRO A 354 -11.39 0.71 -30.43
CA PRO A 354 -10.56 -0.02 -29.47
C PRO A 354 -9.11 0.47 -29.44
N ARG A 355 -8.53 0.61 -28.24
CA ARG A 355 -7.14 1.09 -28.06
C ARG A 355 -6.12 0.19 -28.76
N LEU A 356 -6.36 -1.12 -28.82
CA LEU A 356 -5.51 -2.03 -29.57
C LEU A 356 -5.46 -1.71 -31.08
N LEU A 357 -6.56 -1.25 -31.68
CA LEU A 357 -6.56 -0.83 -33.10
C LEU A 357 -5.85 0.52 -33.28
N LYS A 358 -6.08 1.46 -32.35
CA LYS A 358 -5.32 2.72 -32.32
C LYS A 358 -3.83 2.49 -32.20
N PHE A 359 -3.41 1.53 -31.39
CA PHE A 359 -2.01 1.18 -31.21
C PHE A 359 -1.32 0.86 -32.53
N PHE A 360 -1.94 0.04 -33.39
CA PHE A 360 -1.38 -0.23 -34.72
C PHE A 360 -1.31 1.03 -35.59
N GLY A 361 -2.29 1.92 -35.50
CA GLY A 361 -2.25 3.22 -36.18
C GLY A 361 -1.12 4.12 -35.68
N VAL A 362 -0.90 4.20 -34.36
CA VAL A 362 0.19 4.97 -33.74
C VAL A 362 1.55 4.36 -34.11
N ALA A 363 1.67 3.03 -34.08
CA ALA A 363 2.89 2.31 -34.48
C ALA A 363 3.22 2.52 -35.96
N ALA A 364 2.22 2.49 -36.85
CA ALA A 364 2.39 2.75 -38.27
C ALA A 364 2.82 4.20 -38.56
N LYS A 365 2.30 5.17 -37.79
CA LYS A 365 2.70 6.59 -37.90
C LYS A 365 4.09 6.88 -37.32
N ASN A 366 4.53 6.07 -36.34
CA ASN A 366 5.79 6.26 -35.62
C ASN A 366 6.64 4.98 -35.60
N PRO A 367 7.09 4.46 -36.76
CA PRO A 367 7.75 3.16 -36.83
C PRO A 367 9.07 3.11 -36.04
N ALA A 368 9.82 4.21 -35.97
CA ALA A 368 11.05 4.28 -35.18
C ALA A 368 10.78 4.18 -33.67
N ALA A 369 9.78 4.90 -33.16
CA ALA A 369 9.36 4.82 -31.77
C ALA A 369 8.85 3.41 -31.43
N PHE A 370 8.05 2.81 -32.34
CA PHE A 370 7.58 1.44 -32.19
C PHE A 370 8.75 0.44 -32.06
N LEU A 371 9.72 0.48 -32.99
CA LEU A 371 10.88 -0.42 -32.94
C LEU A 371 11.71 -0.22 -31.67
N ARG A 372 11.90 1.02 -31.20
CA ARG A 372 12.57 1.29 -29.92
C ARG A 372 11.78 0.72 -28.74
N SER A 373 10.45 0.84 -28.74
CA SER A 373 9.59 0.35 -27.65
C SER A 373 9.66 -1.17 -27.44
N LEU A 374 10.07 -1.93 -28.46
CA LEU A 374 10.28 -3.38 -28.36
C LEU A 374 11.55 -3.78 -27.58
N SER A 375 12.42 -2.82 -27.25
CA SER A 375 13.67 -3.08 -26.53
C SER A 375 13.65 -2.47 -25.14
N VAL A 376 13.83 -3.31 -24.12
CA VAL A 376 14.02 -2.87 -22.73
C VAL A 376 15.49 -2.69 -22.36
N ARG A 377 16.40 -2.61 -23.35
CA ARG A 377 17.83 -2.47 -23.07
C ARG A 377 18.13 -1.09 -22.48
N ASN A 378 18.69 -1.07 -21.27
CA ASN A 378 18.96 0.15 -20.48
C ASN A 378 17.71 1.00 -20.24
N TRP A 379 16.54 0.35 -20.15
CA TRP A 379 15.26 1.03 -19.97
C TRP A 379 15.24 1.87 -18.68
N SER A 380 15.70 1.32 -17.55
CA SER A 380 15.72 2.04 -16.27
C SER A 380 16.52 3.34 -16.32
N GLU A 381 17.62 3.35 -17.07
CA GLU A 381 18.52 4.49 -17.22
C GLU A 381 17.95 5.59 -18.10
N ARG A 382 16.96 5.30 -18.93
CA ARG A 382 16.44 6.18 -19.98
C ARG A 382 15.00 6.63 -19.76
N THR A 383 14.32 6.02 -18.80
CA THR A 383 12.88 6.19 -18.63
C THR A 383 12.54 6.94 -17.35
N VAL A 384 11.70 7.97 -17.49
CA VAL A 384 10.97 8.59 -16.39
C VAL A 384 9.54 8.08 -16.43
N ILE A 385 9.13 7.34 -15.41
CA ILE A 385 7.73 6.90 -15.27
C ILE A 385 6.97 8.07 -14.63
N ALA A 386 5.77 8.37 -15.11
CA ALA A 386 4.84 9.28 -14.44
C ALA A 386 3.72 8.45 -13.80
N LEU A 387 3.73 8.38 -12.47
CA LEU A 387 2.60 7.86 -11.70
C LEU A 387 1.59 8.98 -11.56
N VAL A 388 0.42 8.80 -12.16
CA VAL A 388 -0.70 9.72 -12.12
C VAL A 388 -1.76 9.12 -11.20
N MET A 389 -2.21 9.88 -10.21
CA MET A 389 -3.24 9.47 -9.24
C MET A 389 -4.34 10.52 -9.21
N GLN A 390 -5.59 10.12 -8.96
CA GLN A 390 -6.70 11.07 -8.79
C GLN A 390 -7.53 10.80 -7.53
N THR A 391 -8.17 11.84 -6.99
CA THR A 391 -9.12 11.73 -5.87
C THR A 391 -10.54 11.32 -6.29
N ASP A 392 -10.79 11.12 -7.58
CA ASP A 392 -12.12 10.82 -8.12
C ASP A 392 -12.73 9.58 -7.47
N ASP A 393 -14.02 9.63 -7.12
CA ASP A 393 -14.70 8.50 -6.46
C ASP A 393 -15.17 7.46 -7.49
N ASN A 394 -14.25 6.54 -7.80
CA ASN A 394 -14.48 5.46 -8.73
C ASN A 394 -14.27 4.12 -8.03
N SER A 395 -15.12 3.14 -8.36
CA SER A 395 -15.09 1.87 -7.65
C SER A 395 -15.27 0.62 -8.52
N LEU A 396 -14.75 -0.47 -8.00
CA LEU A 396 -14.88 -1.83 -8.47
C LEU A 396 -15.62 -2.65 -7.40
N GLU A 397 -16.23 -3.75 -7.82
CA GLU A 397 -16.74 -4.78 -6.93
C GLU A 397 -15.94 -6.07 -7.13
N LEU A 398 -15.54 -6.70 -6.03
CA LEU A 398 -14.87 -7.99 -6.01
C LEU A 398 -15.83 -9.11 -5.64
N ALA A 399 -15.73 -10.20 -6.39
CA ALA A 399 -16.44 -11.43 -6.11
C ALA A 399 -15.49 -12.62 -6.23
N THR A 400 -15.93 -13.77 -5.72
CA THR A 400 -15.25 -15.03 -5.96
C THR A 400 -15.60 -15.56 -7.35
N ARG A 401 -14.64 -16.24 -7.97
CA ARG A 401 -14.85 -17.00 -9.20
C ARG A 401 -14.25 -18.39 -9.05
N ARG A 402 -14.96 -19.40 -9.54
CA ARG A 402 -14.41 -20.76 -9.69
C ARG A 402 -13.46 -20.80 -10.89
N THR A 403 -12.30 -21.38 -10.69
CA THR A 403 -11.25 -21.58 -11.70
C THR A 403 -10.91 -23.08 -11.75
N PRO A 404 -10.29 -23.59 -12.83
CA PRO A 404 -9.88 -25.00 -12.91
C PRO A 404 -8.95 -25.46 -11.77
N ILE A 405 -8.21 -24.53 -11.15
CA ILE A 405 -7.23 -24.79 -10.09
C ILE A 405 -7.71 -24.37 -8.69
N GLY A 406 -9.01 -24.07 -8.53
CA GLY A 406 -9.63 -23.70 -7.27
C GLY A 406 -10.41 -22.38 -7.34
N ARG A 407 -10.39 -21.60 -6.26
CA ARG A 407 -11.12 -20.33 -6.17
C ARG A 407 -10.19 -19.14 -6.37
N GLY A 408 -10.61 -18.21 -7.23
CA GLY A 408 -9.94 -16.93 -7.47
C GLY A 408 -10.84 -15.74 -7.16
N LEU A 409 -10.31 -14.53 -7.34
CA LEU A 409 -11.09 -13.30 -7.36
C LEU A 409 -11.43 -12.91 -8.80
N THR A 410 -12.56 -12.23 -8.96
CA THR A 410 -12.93 -11.51 -10.17
C THR A 410 -13.33 -10.09 -9.78
N SER A 411 -13.23 -9.18 -10.73
CA SER A 411 -13.70 -7.79 -10.60
C SER A 411 -14.84 -7.52 -11.59
N LYS A 412 -15.65 -6.52 -11.27
CA LYS A 412 -16.55 -5.81 -12.18
C LYS A 412 -16.62 -4.35 -11.75
N GLN A 413 -17.23 -3.50 -12.56
CA GLN A 413 -17.54 -2.12 -12.15
C GLN A 413 -18.39 -2.13 -10.88
N GLY A 414 -18.00 -1.31 -9.90
CA GLY A 414 -18.73 -1.11 -8.65
C GLY A 414 -19.77 -0.01 -8.77
N PRO A 415 -20.45 0.34 -7.66
CA PRO A 415 -21.34 1.50 -7.60
C PRO A 415 -20.60 2.80 -7.93
N GLY A 416 -21.31 3.75 -8.54
CA GLY A 416 -20.75 5.06 -8.92
C GLY A 416 -20.04 5.06 -10.26
N THR A 417 -19.06 5.96 -10.40
CA THR A 417 -18.33 6.17 -11.66
C THR A 417 -17.33 5.03 -11.90
N PRO A 418 -17.22 4.48 -13.13
CA PRO A 418 -16.19 3.48 -13.42
C PRO A 418 -14.80 4.10 -13.29
N PRO A 419 -13.77 3.37 -12.82
CA PRO A 419 -12.39 3.87 -12.81
C PRO A 419 -12.00 4.44 -14.18
N PRO A 420 -11.27 5.57 -14.23
CA PRO A 420 -10.93 6.19 -15.50
C PRO A 420 -10.05 5.23 -16.31
N GLU A 421 -10.50 4.85 -17.50
CA GLU A 421 -9.70 4.06 -18.44
C GLU A 421 -8.59 4.91 -19.11
N TRP A 422 -8.71 6.24 -18.99
CA TRP A 422 -7.83 7.22 -19.59
C TRP A 422 -7.86 8.53 -18.78
N ILE A 423 -6.68 9.08 -18.50
CA ILE A 423 -6.49 10.35 -17.77
C ILE A 423 -5.82 11.34 -18.73
N PRO A 424 -6.58 12.26 -19.37
CA PRO A 424 -6.06 13.15 -20.41
C PRO A 424 -4.90 14.03 -19.95
N VAL A 425 -5.02 14.63 -18.76
CA VAL A 425 -4.00 15.52 -18.20
C VAL A 425 -2.68 14.79 -17.92
N GLY A 426 -2.75 13.51 -17.50
CA GLY A 426 -1.57 12.66 -17.35
C GLY A 426 -0.90 12.34 -18.68
N HIS A 427 -1.70 12.08 -19.73
CA HIS A 427 -1.19 11.87 -21.09
C HIS A 427 -0.56 13.14 -21.67
N GLU A 428 -1.10 14.32 -21.38
CA GLU A 428 -0.49 15.58 -21.74
C GLU A 428 0.86 15.77 -21.04
N ALA A 429 0.90 15.59 -19.72
CA ALA A 429 2.13 15.72 -18.94
C ALA A 429 3.23 14.77 -19.46
N VAL A 430 2.93 13.49 -19.69
CA VAL A 430 3.95 12.53 -20.15
C VAL A 430 4.46 12.82 -21.57
N ARG A 431 3.64 13.42 -22.45
CA ARG A 431 4.12 13.91 -23.75
C ARG A 431 5.11 15.05 -23.60
N ARG A 432 4.79 16.03 -22.75
CA ARG A 432 5.71 17.14 -22.43
C ARG A 432 7.01 16.61 -21.82
N VAL A 433 6.93 15.61 -20.92
CA VAL A 433 8.14 14.93 -20.40
C VAL A 433 8.93 14.27 -21.55
N ALA A 434 8.27 13.54 -22.46
CA ALA A 434 8.93 12.92 -23.60
C ALA A 434 9.62 13.95 -24.52
N ASP A 435 8.96 15.07 -24.80
CA ASP A 435 9.53 16.17 -25.60
C ASP A 435 10.77 16.77 -24.93
N LYS A 436 10.77 16.90 -23.60
CA LYS A 436 11.93 17.43 -22.83
C LYS A 436 13.15 16.52 -22.79
N ILE A 437 12.96 15.22 -23.00
CA ILE A 437 14.04 14.22 -22.91
C ILE A 437 14.42 13.66 -24.28
N ASP A 438 13.97 14.29 -25.38
CA ASP A 438 14.11 13.80 -26.74
C ASP A 438 13.69 12.32 -26.85
N GLY A 439 12.52 12.02 -26.27
CA GLY A 439 12.05 10.68 -25.99
C GLY A 439 10.75 10.29 -26.68
N ASP A 440 10.30 9.08 -26.37
CA ASP A 440 9.01 8.55 -26.81
C ASP A 440 8.08 8.38 -25.59
N ALA A 441 6.85 8.89 -25.71
CA ALA A 441 5.82 8.69 -24.70
C ALA A 441 5.23 7.26 -24.76
N GLY A 442 4.97 6.68 -23.60
CA GLY A 442 4.48 5.33 -23.41
C GLY A 442 3.39 5.23 -22.34
N GLY A 443 2.60 4.17 -22.44
CA GLY A 443 1.62 3.75 -21.43
C GLY A 443 1.83 2.29 -21.05
N SER A 444 0.92 1.73 -20.25
CA SER A 444 0.96 0.31 -19.92
C SER A 444 0.46 -0.55 -21.09
N ILE A 445 1.00 -1.75 -21.27
CA ILE A 445 0.47 -2.75 -22.19
C ILE A 445 -0.96 -3.14 -21.82
N ALA A 446 -1.30 -3.09 -20.53
CA ALA A 446 -2.65 -3.39 -20.03
C ALA A 446 -3.66 -2.32 -20.48
N ASP A 447 -3.20 -1.08 -20.68
CA ASP A 447 -4.04 0.02 -21.15
C ASP A 447 -4.59 -0.23 -22.56
N LEU A 448 -3.87 -1.00 -23.40
CA LEU A 448 -4.34 -1.38 -24.73
C LEU A 448 -5.65 -2.18 -24.70
N PHE A 449 -5.95 -2.78 -23.55
CA PHE A 449 -7.16 -3.56 -23.27
C PHE A 449 -8.10 -2.87 -22.28
N ASN A 450 -7.90 -1.57 -22.00
CA ASN A 450 -8.63 -0.80 -20.99
C ASN A 450 -8.53 -1.41 -19.56
N ILE A 451 -7.38 -1.99 -19.24
CA ILE A 451 -7.11 -2.55 -17.91
C ILE A 451 -6.08 -1.63 -17.22
N PRO A 452 -6.49 -0.71 -16.35
CA PRO A 452 -5.56 0.14 -15.62
C PRO A 452 -4.63 -0.70 -14.74
N MET A 453 -3.40 -0.26 -14.61
CA MET A 453 -2.40 -0.83 -13.71
C MET A 453 -2.27 0.03 -12.47
N THR A 454 -2.33 -0.57 -11.29
CA THR A 454 -2.25 0.15 -10.01
C THR A 454 -1.33 -0.56 -9.01
N ALA A 455 -0.60 0.23 -8.23
CA ALA A 455 0.09 -0.23 -7.03
C ALA A 455 -0.73 0.04 -5.75
N HIS A 456 -1.79 0.84 -5.84
CA HIS A 456 -2.60 1.30 -4.72
C HIS A 456 -4.03 0.74 -4.80
N PHE A 457 -4.11 -0.58 -4.70
CA PHE A 457 -5.38 -1.29 -4.61
C PHE A 457 -5.95 -1.21 -3.18
N LEU A 458 -7.13 -0.62 -3.01
CA LEU A 458 -7.71 -0.23 -1.71
C LEU A 458 -9.19 -0.63 -1.60
N GLY A 459 -9.76 -0.59 -0.40
CA GLY A 459 -11.18 -0.81 -0.17
C GLY A 459 -11.64 -2.28 -0.26
N GLY A 460 -12.96 -2.49 -0.29
CA GLY A 460 -13.56 -3.84 -0.24
C GLY A 460 -13.84 -4.35 1.17
N CYS A 461 -13.29 -3.72 2.21
CA CYS A 461 -13.63 -3.92 3.61
C CYS A 461 -13.85 -2.56 4.31
N ALA A 462 -14.52 -1.62 3.64
CA ALA A 462 -14.66 -0.24 4.10
C ALA A 462 -15.29 -0.12 5.49
N ILE A 463 -14.93 0.96 6.18
CA ILE A 463 -15.53 1.40 7.44
C ILE A 463 -16.95 1.87 7.15
N GLY A 464 -17.90 1.46 8.00
CA GLY A 464 -19.27 1.95 7.98
C GLY A 464 -19.81 2.16 9.38
N ASP A 465 -21.01 2.75 9.45
CA ASP A 465 -21.82 2.87 10.67
C ASP A 465 -22.73 1.65 10.89
N SER A 466 -22.82 0.75 9.91
CA SER A 466 -23.63 -0.46 9.97
C SER A 466 -23.06 -1.57 9.09
N PRO A 467 -23.45 -2.84 9.29
CA PRO A 467 -23.08 -3.93 8.39
C PRO A 467 -23.62 -3.76 6.95
N ARG A 468 -24.57 -2.86 6.69
CA ARG A 468 -25.06 -2.59 5.32
C ARG A 468 -24.19 -1.61 4.55
N THR A 469 -23.52 -0.71 5.26
CA THR A 469 -22.75 0.41 4.72
C THR A 469 -21.24 0.16 4.79
N GLY A 470 -20.77 -0.76 5.64
CA GLY A 470 -19.38 -1.16 5.73
C GLY A 470 -19.19 -2.63 6.13
N THR A 471 -17.95 -3.10 5.96
CA THR A 471 -17.54 -4.45 6.38
C THR A 471 -16.97 -4.46 7.80
N VAL A 472 -16.29 -3.38 8.17
CA VAL A 472 -15.80 -3.15 9.52
C VAL A 472 -16.48 -1.94 10.14
N ASP A 473 -16.57 -1.95 11.46
CA ASP A 473 -17.02 -0.80 12.23
C ASP A 473 -15.91 0.27 12.35
N PRO A 474 -16.20 1.44 12.94
CA PRO A 474 -15.24 2.55 13.08
C PRO A 474 -14.01 2.26 13.96
N TYR A 475 -13.97 1.09 14.61
CA TYR A 475 -12.84 0.57 15.39
C TYR A 475 -12.07 -0.54 14.64
N LEU A 476 -12.38 -0.76 13.35
CA LEU A 476 -11.81 -1.80 12.48
C LEU A 476 -12.17 -3.25 12.89
N ARG A 477 -13.30 -3.42 13.59
CA ARG A 477 -13.83 -4.75 13.96
C ARG A 477 -14.78 -5.24 12.87
N VAL A 478 -14.64 -6.50 12.45
CA VAL A 478 -15.50 -7.09 11.41
C VAL A 478 -16.91 -7.30 11.97
N TYR A 479 -17.92 -6.74 11.31
CA TYR A 479 -19.31 -6.94 11.72
C TYR A 479 -19.68 -8.43 11.75
N GLY A 480 -20.42 -8.83 12.80
CA GLY A 480 -20.93 -10.20 12.96
C GLY A 480 -19.92 -11.22 13.48
N HIS A 481 -18.66 -10.82 13.73
CA HIS A 481 -17.56 -11.70 14.13
C HIS A 481 -16.69 -11.06 15.21
N GLU A 482 -17.06 -11.26 16.49
CA GLU A 482 -16.28 -10.73 17.61
C GLU A 482 -14.84 -11.24 17.61
N GLY A 483 -13.90 -10.34 17.86
CA GLY A 483 -12.48 -10.64 17.87
C GLY A 483 -11.81 -10.80 16.50
N LEU A 484 -12.53 -10.54 15.40
CA LEU A 484 -11.98 -10.46 14.05
C LEU A 484 -11.85 -8.99 13.62
N HIS A 485 -10.69 -8.62 13.08
CA HIS A 485 -10.36 -7.24 12.71
C HIS A 485 -9.74 -7.19 11.31
N VAL A 486 -9.86 -6.05 10.62
CA VAL A 486 -9.17 -5.77 9.34
C VAL A 486 -8.45 -4.44 9.42
N VAL A 487 -7.13 -4.43 9.25
CA VAL A 487 -6.30 -3.24 9.48
C VAL A 487 -5.37 -2.90 8.30
N ASP A 488 -5.63 -3.44 7.12
CA ASP A 488 -4.84 -3.15 5.92
C ASP A 488 -5.57 -2.22 4.92
N GLY A 489 -5.00 -2.08 3.72
CA GLY A 489 -5.55 -1.25 2.63
C GLY A 489 -6.99 -1.55 2.24
N SER A 490 -7.55 -2.72 2.58
CA SER A 490 -8.97 -3.01 2.34
C SER A 490 -9.93 -2.21 3.23
N ALA A 491 -9.48 -1.73 4.39
CA ALA A 491 -10.27 -0.89 5.29
C ALA A 491 -10.25 0.61 4.91
N VAL A 492 -9.34 1.02 4.01
CA VAL A 492 -9.29 2.40 3.53
C VAL A 492 -10.57 2.70 2.76
N SER A 493 -11.32 3.70 3.24
CA SER A 493 -12.74 3.89 2.92
C SER A 493 -13.00 4.91 1.81
N ALA A 494 -11.97 5.58 1.29
CA ALA A 494 -12.08 6.59 0.23
C ALA A 494 -10.81 6.62 -0.63
N ASN A 495 -10.89 7.21 -1.83
CA ASN A 495 -9.70 7.45 -2.65
C ASN A 495 -8.84 8.54 -2.02
N LEU A 496 -7.53 8.32 -2.02
CA LEU A 496 -6.60 9.19 -1.30
C LEU A 496 -6.09 10.32 -2.18
N GLY A 497 -5.95 10.06 -3.49
CA GLY A 497 -5.20 10.92 -4.41
C GLY A 497 -3.69 10.96 -4.12
N VAL A 498 -3.23 10.17 -3.16
CA VAL A 498 -1.83 10.07 -2.71
C VAL A 498 -1.51 8.63 -2.31
N ASN A 499 -0.24 8.32 -2.00
CA ASN A 499 0.20 6.96 -1.70
C ASN A 499 -0.35 6.46 -0.33
N PRO A 500 -0.86 5.22 -0.25
CA PRO A 500 -1.67 4.74 0.87
C PRO A 500 -0.91 4.28 2.11
N SER A 501 0.40 4.10 2.03
CA SER A 501 1.16 3.43 3.08
C SER A 501 1.07 4.15 4.42
N LEU A 502 1.10 5.49 4.42
CA LEU A 502 0.97 6.29 5.63
C LEU A 502 -0.44 6.20 6.21
N THR A 503 -1.49 6.30 5.38
CA THR A 503 -2.89 6.16 5.81
C THR A 503 -3.18 4.79 6.42
N ILE A 504 -2.71 3.70 5.80
CA ILE A 504 -2.89 2.35 6.33
C ILE A 504 -2.22 2.24 7.71
N THR A 505 -1.01 2.80 7.84
CA THR A 505 -0.28 2.79 9.11
C THR A 505 -1.02 3.61 10.18
N ALA A 506 -1.51 4.81 9.84
CA ALA A 506 -2.25 5.69 10.75
C ALA A 506 -3.58 5.07 11.21
N GLN A 507 -4.33 4.43 10.31
CA GLN A 507 -5.57 3.73 10.68
C GLN A 507 -5.29 2.55 11.61
N ALA A 508 -4.23 1.79 11.36
CA ALA A 508 -3.82 0.71 12.24
C ALA A 508 -3.34 1.22 13.61
N GLU A 509 -2.55 2.29 13.65
CA GLU A 509 -2.10 2.94 14.90
C GLU A 509 -3.30 3.38 15.73
N ARG A 510 -4.28 4.04 15.10
CA ARG A 510 -5.53 4.42 15.76
C ARG A 510 -6.26 3.20 16.30
N ALA A 511 -6.53 2.21 15.46
CA ALA A 511 -7.32 1.06 15.88
C ALA A 511 -6.70 0.33 17.07
N LEU A 512 -5.37 0.13 17.06
CA LEU A 512 -4.68 -0.55 18.15
C LEU A 512 -4.50 0.33 19.39
N ALA A 513 -4.39 1.66 19.26
CA ALA A 513 -4.38 2.56 20.41
C ALA A 513 -5.67 2.44 21.24
N LEU A 514 -6.80 2.12 20.61
CA LEU A 514 -8.10 1.94 21.25
C LEU A 514 -8.29 0.55 21.90
N TRP A 515 -7.33 -0.38 21.75
CA TRP A 515 -7.41 -1.68 22.43
C TRP A 515 -7.02 -1.56 23.90
N PRO A 516 -7.63 -2.36 24.80
CA PRO A 516 -7.19 -2.45 26.19
C PRO A 516 -5.78 -3.07 26.29
N ASN A 517 -5.08 -2.88 27.41
CA ASN A 517 -3.97 -3.78 27.72
C ASN A 517 -4.50 -5.17 28.05
N LYS A 518 -3.66 -6.20 27.94
CA LYS A 518 -4.05 -7.56 28.29
C LYS A 518 -4.53 -7.62 29.75
N GLY A 519 -5.76 -8.08 29.95
CA GLY A 519 -6.40 -8.20 31.28
C GLY A 519 -7.17 -6.96 31.73
N GLU A 520 -7.08 -5.84 30.99
CA GLU A 520 -7.93 -4.67 31.23
C GLU A 520 -9.29 -4.81 30.56
N LYS A 521 -10.26 -4.02 31.03
CA LYS A 521 -11.58 -3.91 30.42
C LYS A 521 -11.48 -3.19 29.08
N ASP A 522 -12.13 -3.74 28.06
CA ASP A 522 -12.32 -3.04 26.79
C ASP A 522 -13.33 -1.89 26.97
N ASN A 523 -12.87 -0.66 26.71
CA ASN A 523 -13.69 0.55 26.84
C ASN A 523 -14.42 0.91 25.54
N ARG A 524 -14.19 0.17 24.45
CA ARG A 524 -14.95 0.36 23.21
C ARG A 524 -16.39 -0.11 23.42
N PRO A 525 -17.39 0.59 22.86
CA PRO A 525 -18.76 0.10 22.81
C PRO A 525 -18.84 -1.31 22.19
N PRO A 526 -19.87 -2.11 22.51
CA PRO A 526 -20.08 -3.41 21.88
C PRO A 526 -20.01 -3.36 20.34
N LEU A 527 -19.66 -4.49 19.72
CA LEU A 527 -19.61 -4.59 18.26
C LEU A 527 -20.98 -4.26 17.65
N GLY A 528 -21.01 -3.35 16.67
CA GLY A 528 -22.26 -2.93 16.04
C GLY A 528 -22.95 -1.73 16.68
N SER A 529 -22.48 -1.25 17.84
CA SER A 529 -22.95 0.01 18.42
C SER A 529 -22.53 1.22 17.58
N ALA A 530 -23.23 2.34 17.76
CA ALA A 530 -22.83 3.61 17.19
C ALA A 530 -21.40 4.01 17.64
N TYR A 531 -20.71 4.78 16.81
CA TYR A 531 -19.39 5.26 17.16
C TYR A 531 -19.44 6.22 18.35
N GLU A 532 -18.50 6.04 19.28
CA GLU A 532 -18.29 6.92 20.42
C GLU A 532 -16.78 7.19 20.51
N PRO A 533 -16.33 8.44 20.73
CA PRO A 533 -14.92 8.70 20.96
C PRO A 533 -14.42 7.99 22.21
N VAL A 534 -13.40 7.14 22.06
CA VAL A 534 -12.78 6.39 23.15
C VAL A 534 -11.38 6.94 23.40
N GLN A 535 -11.00 7.08 24.67
CA GLN A 535 -9.63 7.47 25.02
C GLN A 535 -8.65 6.36 24.61
N PRO A 536 -7.53 6.69 23.92
CA PRO A 536 -6.51 5.70 23.62
C PRO A 536 -5.84 5.23 24.91
N VAL A 537 -5.45 3.96 24.92
CA VAL A 537 -4.87 3.29 26.09
C VAL A 537 -3.35 3.20 25.91
N GLN A 538 -2.61 3.80 26.85
CA GLN A 538 -1.15 3.68 26.89
C GLN A 538 -0.75 2.20 27.08
N PRO A 539 0.14 1.65 26.24
CA PRO A 539 0.61 0.28 26.42
C PRO A 539 1.41 0.13 27.72
N VAL A 540 1.32 -1.05 28.36
CA VAL A 540 2.08 -1.38 29.57
C VAL A 540 3.59 -1.49 29.36
N ARG A 541 4.04 -1.75 28.12
CA ARG A 541 5.46 -1.94 27.77
C ARG A 541 5.78 -1.28 26.43
N PRO A 542 5.77 0.07 26.32
CA PRO A 542 6.23 0.73 25.11
C PRO A 542 7.71 0.39 24.87
N VAL A 543 8.07 0.04 23.63
CA VAL A 543 9.43 -0.46 23.33
C VAL A 543 10.39 0.64 22.90
N VAL A 544 9.86 1.75 22.40
CA VAL A 544 10.66 2.90 21.97
C VAL A 544 10.80 3.87 23.15
N PRO A 545 12.02 4.24 23.56
CA PRO A 545 12.25 5.21 24.64
C PRO A 545 11.54 6.54 24.40
N VAL A 546 11.14 7.22 25.47
CA VAL A 546 10.29 8.43 25.41
C VAL A 546 10.98 9.63 24.76
N GLU A 547 12.30 9.67 24.85
CA GLU A 547 13.19 10.68 24.26
C GLU A 547 13.50 10.43 22.78
N ALA A 548 13.22 9.23 22.27
CA ALA A 548 13.52 8.89 20.88
C ALA A 548 12.58 9.62 19.91
N PRO A 549 13.02 9.92 18.68
CA PRO A 549 12.17 10.56 17.67
C PRO A 549 10.83 9.83 17.44
N ALA A 550 10.89 8.49 17.37
CA ALA A 550 9.73 7.64 17.13
C ALA A 550 8.93 7.22 18.37
N ALA A 551 9.21 7.80 19.55
CA ALA A 551 8.49 7.51 20.79
C ALA A 551 6.97 7.53 20.59
N LEU A 552 6.27 6.56 21.19
CA LEU A 552 4.81 6.51 21.12
C LEU A 552 4.21 7.72 21.82
N ARG A 553 3.41 8.51 21.09
CA ARG A 553 2.62 9.62 21.63
C ARG A 553 1.16 9.40 21.28
N LEU A 554 0.34 9.28 22.31
CA LEU A 554 -1.11 9.18 22.19
C LEU A 554 -1.76 10.56 22.44
N PRO A 555 -2.89 10.87 21.79
CA PRO A 555 -3.62 12.10 22.09
C PRO A 555 -4.16 12.09 23.52
N ILE A 556 -4.19 13.27 24.15
CA ILE A 556 -4.55 13.44 25.58
C ILE A 556 -6.09 13.49 25.77
N THR A 557 -6.83 13.85 24.73
CA THR A 557 -8.30 13.97 24.75
C THR A 557 -8.93 13.30 23.52
N PRO A 558 -10.13 12.69 23.64
CA PRO A 558 -10.84 12.14 22.50
C PRO A 558 -11.33 13.27 21.61
N VAL A 559 -11.30 13.06 20.30
CA VAL A 559 -11.85 14.02 19.33
C VAL A 559 -13.37 13.90 19.38
N ARG A 560 -14.06 14.99 19.72
CA ARG A 560 -15.53 15.07 19.66
C ARG A 560 -15.90 15.92 18.46
N LYS A 561 -16.87 15.45 17.66
CA LYS A 561 -17.52 16.28 16.65
C LYS A 561 -18.29 17.37 17.41
N GLU A 562 -17.79 18.60 17.42
CA GLU A 562 -18.58 19.73 17.89
C GLU A 562 -19.82 19.79 17.00
N SER A 563 -21.00 19.67 17.61
CA SER A 563 -22.24 19.98 16.90
C SER A 563 -22.12 21.44 16.49
N ALA A 564 -22.09 21.69 15.18
CA ALA A 564 -22.27 23.01 14.61
C ALA A 564 -23.61 23.56 15.13
N ARG A 565 -23.59 24.25 16.26
CA ARG A 565 -24.69 25.10 16.69
C ARG A 565 -24.71 26.22 15.67
N ALA A 566 -25.79 26.26 14.90
CA ALA A 566 -26.16 27.36 14.04
C ALA A 566 -25.97 28.68 14.81
N LEU A 567 -24.92 29.42 14.45
CA LEU A 567 -24.81 30.84 14.69
C LEU A 567 -25.27 31.56 13.41
N ASP A 568 -26.48 31.23 12.96
CA ASP A 568 -27.26 32.05 12.05
C ASP A 568 -28.53 32.46 12.80
N SER A 569 -28.36 33.39 13.73
CA SER A 569 -29.43 34.25 14.27
C SER A 569 -28.83 35.39 15.08
N ALA A 570 -28.39 36.44 14.38
CA ALA A 570 -28.49 37.84 14.77
C ALA A 570 -28.10 38.73 13.59
#